data_AF-A0A818C481-F1
#
_entry.id   AF-A0A818C481-F1
#
_cell.length_a   1.000
_cell.length_b   1.000
_cell.length_c   1.000
_cell.angle_alpha   90.00
_cell.angle_beta   90.00
_cell.angle_gamma   90.00
#
_symmetry.space_group_name_H-M   'P 1'
#
loop_
_entity.id
_entity.type
_entity.pdbx_description
1 polymer ?
#
loop_
_entity_poly.entity_id
_entity_poly.type
_entity_poly.pdbx_seq_one_letter_code
_entity_poly.pdbx_strand_id
1 'polypeptide(L)'
;MTTISKTIDECAICNEESTKLYQCCSNENDRICDLCWSKIISSVIKSGKIGLLFTEKLPCDFCHEPIKRDCLPEEIQTRINSILSTIPKTKNPKFIEEFNYSYNNSNELHHCLTNEKFVFLTQRHYNLLGSCIDTYIQSLIRSDPWNYEEIWLPIKDEPTNDHHDQVNIFTSNDFKTNENGCLILIQGSGVVRPGQWARSCCINESLDIGSML
;
A
#
# COMPACT_ATOMS: atom_id res chain seq x y z
N MET A 1 -16.29 37.09 29.69
CA MET A 1 -16.49 36.23 28.51
C MET A 1 -15.73 36.86 27.36
N THR A 2 -14.48 36.45 27.15
CA THR A 2 -13.62 37.02 26.11
C THR A 2 -13.92 36.27 24.82
N THR A 3 -14.72 36.86 23.96
CA THR A 3 -14.97 36.38 22.59
C THR A 3 -13.66 36.44 21.83
N ILE A 4 -12.98 35.30 21.69
CA ILE A 4 -11.84 35.15 20.78
C ILE A 4 -12.43 35.24 19.37
N SER A 5 -12.40 36.43 18.77
CA SER A 5 -12.70 36.58 17.34
C SER A 5 -11.62 35.80 16.60
N LYS A 6 -11.97 34.66 16.01
CA LYS A 6 -11.08 33.99 15.06
C LYS A 6 -10.90 34.96 13.89
N THR A 7 -9.69 35.49 13.72
CA THR A 7 -9.32 36.26 12.54
C THR A 7 -9.51 35.34 11.32
N ILE A 8 -10.41 35.75 10.44
CA ILE A 8 -10.65 35.09 9.16
C ILE A 8 -9.65 35.73 8.19
N ASP A 9 -8.78 34.90 7.62
CA ASP A 9 -7.78 35.29 6.63
C ASP A 9 -7.99 34.43 5.36
N GLU A 10 -7.49 34.88 4.21
CA GLU A 10 -7.60 34.16 2.93
C GLU A 10 -6.44 33.18 2.72
N CYS A 11 -6.74 32.00 2.17
CA CYS A 11 -5.74 31.02 1.78
C CYS A 11 -4.96 31.48 0.53
N ALA A 12 -3.63 31.46 0.59
CA ALA A 12 -2.75 31.87 -0.52
C ALA A 12 -2.87 31.02 -1.81
N ILE A 13 -3.54 29.86 -1.75
CA ILE A 13 -3.72 28.97 -2.92
C ILE A 13 -5.12 29.07 -3.52
N CYS A 14 -6.17 28.97 -2.69
CA CYS A 14 -7.55 28.95 -3.18
C CYS A 14 -8.28 30.28 -3.05
N ASN A 15 -7.68 31.28 -2.38
CA ASN A 15 -8.28 32.57 -2.04
C ASN A 15 -9.62 32.44 -1.26
N GLU A 16 -9.86 31.30 -0.62
CA GLU A 16 -11.02 31.10 0.25
C GLU A 16 -10.69 31.55 1.67
N GLU A 17 -11.64 32.23 2.30
CA GLU A 17 -11.60 32.60 3.71
C GLU A 17 -11.54 31.35 4.60
N SER A 18 -10.60 31.34 5.55
CA SER A 18 -10.44 30.26 6.51
C SER A 18 -10.13 30.80 7.91
N THR A 19 -10.65 30.08 8.91
CA THR A 19 -10.31 30.33 10.32
C THR A 19 -9.07 29.56 10.78
N LYS A 20 -8.54 28.68 9.92
CA LYS A 20 -7.33 27.89 10.13
C LYS A 20 -6.44 28.00 8.90
N LEU A 21 -5.37 28.77 9.05
CA LEU A 21 -4.33 28.91 8.05
C LEU A 21 -2.99 28.57 8.68
N TYR A 22 -2.16 27.86 7.91
CA TYR A 22 -0.88 27.35 8.36
C TYR A 22 0.21 28.07 7.60
N GLN A 23 1.13 28.68 8.34
CA GLN A 23 2.26 29.39 7.77
C GLN A 23 3.17 28.39 7.04
N CYS A 24 3.38 28.62 5.75
CA CYS A 24 4.17 27.71 4.93
C CYS A 24 5.64 28.11 4.91
N CYS A 25 5.97 29.38 5.03
CA CYS A 25 7.35 29.86 5.04
C CYS A 25 7.51 31.13 5.88
N SER A 26 8.68 31.73 5.85
CA SER A 26 8.96 32.99 6.57
C SER A 26 8.06 34.16 6.16
N ASN A 27 7.36 34.07 5.02
CA ASN A 27 6.41 35.08 4.59
C ASN A 27 5.04 34.85 5.26
N GLU A 28 4.58 35.83 6.04
CA GLU A 28 3.32 35.74 6.78
C GLU A 28 2.08 35.74 5.89
N ASN A 29 2.19 36.14 4.62
CA ASN A 29 1.09 36.12 3.65
C ASN A 29 0.92 34.76 2.96
N ASP A 30 1.92 33.88 3.02
CA ASP A 30 1.90 32.58 2.35
C ASP A 30 1.33 31.51 3.28
N ARG A 31 0.10 31.73 3.76
CA ARG A 31 -0.60 30.78 4.63
C ARG A 31 -1.60 29.96 3.83
N ILE A 32 -1.63 28.65 4.08
CA ILE A 32 -2.44 27.70 3.33
C ILE A 32 -3.46 27.04 4.26
N CYS A 33 -4.68 26.81 3.77
CA CYS A 33 -5.73 26.09 4.50
C CYS A 33 -5.52 24.56 4.45
N ASP A 34 -6.17 23.83 5.36
CA ASP A 34 -6.09 22.36 5.47
C ASP A 34 -6.41 21.62 4.17
N LEU A 35 -7.41 22.11 3.43
CA LEU A 35 -7.84 21.52 2.15
C LEU A 35 -6.76 21.65 1.07
N CYS A 36 -6.10 22.81 1.01
CA CYS A 36 -5.02 23.02 0.05
C CYS A 36 -3.79 22.21 0.41
N TRP A 37 -3.44 22.10 1.71
CA TRP A 37 -2.41 21.18 2.16
C TRP A 37 -2.71 19.72 1.80
N SER A 38 -3.96 19.29 1.99
CA SER A 38 -4.41 17.95 1.61
C SER A 38 -4.26 17.68 0.11
N LYS A 39 -4.54 18.68 -0.72
CA LYS A 39 -4.35 18.62 -2.18
C LYS A 39 -2.87 18.56 -2.55
N ILE A 40 -2.01 19.35 -1.91
CA ILE A 40 -0.55 19.32 -2.13
C ILE A 40 0.00 17.92 -1.84
N ILE A 41 -0.29 17.36 -0.66
CA ILE A 41 0.20 16.02 -0.29
C ILE A 41 -0.34 14.95 -1.24
N SER A 42 -1.60 15.03 -1.62
CA SER A 42 -2.18 14.10 -2.61
C SER A 42 -1.50 14.24 -3.98
N SER A 43 -1.09 15.44 -4.37
CA SER A 43 -0.30 15.70 -5.58
C SER A 43 1.12 15.13 -5.48
N VAL A 44 1.79 15.30 -4.34
CA VAL A 44 3.11 14.70 -4.07
C VAL A 44 3.07 13.18 -4.21
N ILE A 45 2.02 12.54 -3.69
CA ILE A 45 1.80 11.10 -3.80
C ILE A 45 1.59 10.69 -5.27
N LYS A 46 0.73 11.40 -6.02
CA LYS A 46 0.39 11.06 -7.41
C LYS A 46 1.50 11.36 -8.42
N SER A 47 2.32 12.38 -8.18
CA SER A 47 3.33 12.88 -9.14
C SER A 47 4.67 12.13 -9.08
N GLY A 48 4.77 11.05 -8.29
CA GLY A 48 6.04 10.31 -8.11
C GLY A 48 7.07 11.04 -7.25
N LYS A 49 6.71 12.19 -6.64
CA LYS A 49 7.56 12.94 -5.71
C LYS A 49 7.46 12.42 -4.27
N ILE A 50 7.03 11.16 -4.09
CA ILE A 50 6.87 10.50 -2.78
C ILE A 50 8.17 10.53 -1.95
N GLY A 51 9.33 10.64 -2.61
CA GLY A 51 10.64 10.90 -2.01
C GLY A 51 10.63 12.03 -0.97
N LEU A 52 9.82 13.07 -1.21
CA LEU A 52 9.69 14.22 -0.32
C LEU A 52 9.06 13.84 1.03
N LEU A 53 8.20 12.82 1.09
CA LEU A 53 7.57 12.39 2.34
C LEU A 53 8.56 11.73 3.30
N PHE A 54 9.71 11.24 2.81
CA PHE A 54 10.77 10.69 3.68
C PHE A 54 11.67 11.78 4.27
N THR A 55 11.54 13.02 3.80
CA THR A 55 12.32 14.14 4.32
C THR A 55 11.61 14.78 5.51
N GLU A 56 12.37 15.31 6.46
CA GLU A 56 11.82 16.11 7.56
C GLU A 56 11.30 17.49 7.11
N LYS A 57 11.63 17.87 5.86
CA LYS A 57 11.42 19.20 5.32
C LYS A 57 10.84 19.15 3.90
N LEU A 58 9.61 19.61 3.73
CA LEU A 58 8.99 19.75 2.41
C LEU A 58 9.35 21.12 1.80
N PRO A 59 9.62 21.22 0.48
CA PRO A 59 9.84 22.52 -0.14
C PRO A 59 8.54 23.33 -0.19
N CYS A 60 8.61 24.62 0.11
CA CYS A 60 7.49 25.54 -0.10
C CYS A 60 7.24 25.76 -1.60
N ASP A 61 5.98 25.72 -2.04
CA ASP A 61 5.62 25.97 -3.44
C ASP A 61 5.80 27.43 -3.87
N PHE A 62 5.83 28.38 -2.92
CA PHE A 62 5.96 29.82 -3.19
C PHE A 62 7.41 30.31 -3.20
N CYS A 63 8.21 29.92 -2.21
CA CYS A 63 9.56 30.44 -2.02
C CYS A 63 10.66 29.36 -2.02
N HIS A 64 10.29 28.08 -2.14
CA HIS A 64 11.19 26.92 -2.10
C HIS A 64 11.96 26.70 -0.79
N GLU A 65 11.77 27.55 0.21
CA GLU A 65 12.33 27.33 1.55
C GLU A 65 11.76 26.06 2.20
N PRO A 66 12.55 25.36 3.02
CA PRO A 66 12.14 24.10 3.63
C PRO A 66 11.15 24.32 4.79
N ILE A 67 9.99 23.68 4.67
CA ILE A 67 8.92 23.62 5.66
C ILE A 67 9.12 22.38 6.53
N LYS A 68 9.35 22.58 7.83
CA LYS A 68 9.44 21.45 8.77
C LYS A 68 8.09 20.74 8.87
N ARG A 69 8.12 19.41 8.96
CA ARG A 69 6.90 18.58 9.10
C ARG A 69 6.01 19.01 10.26
N ASP A 70 6.60 19.38 11.39
CA ASP A 70 5.86 19.80 12.59
C ASP A 70 5.09 21.12 12.41
N CYS A 71 5.38 21.88 11.34
CA CYS A 71 4.66 23.10 10.98
C CYS A 71 3.42 22.83 10.09
N LEU A 72 3.24 21.60 9.61
CA LEU A 72 2.08 21.21 8.81
C LEU A 72 0.83 21.05 9.69
N PRO A 73 -0.38 21.05 9.12
CA PRO A 73 -1.57 20.68 9.86
C PRO A 73 -1.47 19.28 10.50
N GLU A 74 -2.02 19.10 11.70
CA GLU A 74 -1.94 17.84 12.45
C GLU A 74 -2.49 16.64 11.65
N GLU A 75 -3.59 16.83 10.92
CA GLU A 75 -4.17 15.81 10.04
C GLU A 75 -3.19 15.38 8.94
N ILE A 76 -2.45 16.34 8.37
CA ILE A 76 -1.44 16.09 7.36
C ILE A 76 -0.24 15.36 7.93
N GLN A 77 0.24 15.78 9.11
CA GLN A 77 1.32 15.10 9.82
C GLN A 77 0.93 13.65 10.10
N THR A 78 -0.28 13.43 10.62
CA THR A 78 -0.83 12.10 10.91
C THR A 78 -0.89 11.25 9.66
N ARG A 79 -1.36 11.79 8.53
CA ARG A 79 -1.43 11.09 7.26
C ARG A 79 -0.04 10.68 6.73
N ILE A 80 0.93 11.60 6.74
CA ILE A 80 2.31 11.30 6.35
C ILE A 80 2.89 10.20 7.25
N ASN A 81 2.70 10.31 8.56
CA ASN A 81 3.19 9.32 9.51
C ASN A 81 2.53 7.95 9.32
N SER A 82 1.23 7.90 9.01
CA SER A 82 0.53 6.65 8.65
C SER A 82 1.15 6.02 7.40
N ILE A 83 1.38 6.79 6.34
CA ILE A 83 2.03 6.30 5.11
C ILE A 83 3.42 5.73 5.42
N LEU A 84 4.25 6.47 6.17
CA LEU A 84 5.59 6.03 6.54
C LEU A 84 5.59 4.80 7.47
N SER A 85 4.54 4.62 8.28
CA SER A 85 4.40 3.45 9.13
C SER A 85 4.25 2.15 8.33
N THR A 86 3.89 2.23 7.04
CA THR A 86 3.76 1.06 6.16
C THR A 86 5.09 0.50 5.68
N ILE A 87 6.21 1.14 6.02
CA ILE A 87 7.54 0.65 5.71
C ILE A 87 7.89 -0.43 6.75
N PRO A 88 8.11 -1.69 6.35
CA PRO A 88 8.39 -2.76 7.29
C PRO A 88 9.73 -2.51 7.99
N LYS A 89 9.78 -2.83 9.29
CA LYS A 89 11.01 -2.70 10.10
C LYS A 89 12.04 -3.77 9.76
N THR A 90 11.62 -4.87 9.14
CA THR A 90 12.45 -6.01 8.77
C THR A 90 12.82 -5.94 7.28
N LYS A 91 13.98 -6.49 6.92
CA LYS A 91 14.39 -6.56 5.50
C LYS A 91 13.58 -7.59 4.70
N ASN A 92 13.03 -8.60 5.39
CA ASN A 92 12.36 -9.77 4.83
C ASN A 92 11.02 -10.01 5.55
N PRO A 93 10.03 -9.11 5.40
CA PRO A 93 8.71 -9.29 5.98
C PRO A 93 8.05 -10.57 5.42
N LYS A 94 7.23 -11.20 6.25
CA LYS A 94 6.51 -12.44 5.97
C LYS A 94 5.01 -12.23 5.92
N PHE A 95 4.49 -11.24 6.64
CA PHE A 95 3.07 -10.99 6.78
C PHE A 95 2.68 -9.61 6.26
N ILE A 96 1.43 -9.48 5.78
CA ILE A 96 0.89 -8.22 5.24
C ILE A 96 0.83 -7.16 6.36
N GLU A 97 0.55 -7.60 7.58
CA GLU A 97 0.40 -6.79 8.78
C GLU A 97 1.71 -6.10 9.19
N GLU A 98 2.87 -6.62 8.78
CA GLU A 98 4.16 -5.93 8.97
C GLU A 98 4.28 -4.62 8.18
N PHE A 99 3.38 -4.41 7.21
CA PHE A 99 3.22 -3.15 6.45
C PHE A 99 2.04 -2.31 6.97
N ASN A 100 1.44 -2.67 8.11
CA ASN A 100 0.21 -2.07 8.63
C ASN A 100 -0.96 -2.11 7.62
N TYR A 101 -1.04 -3.17 6.82
CA TYR A 101 -2.20 -3.45 5.96
C TYR A 101 -2.88 -4.75 6.38
N SER A 102 -4.16 -4.86 6.05
CA SER A 102 -4.92 -6.12 6.07
C SER A 102 -6.02 -6.08 5.01
N TYR A 103 -6.51 -7.25 4.61
CA TYR A 103 -7.72 -7.33 3.80
C TYR A 103 -8.96 -7.14 4.68
N ASN A 104 -9.88 -6.28 4.25
CA ASN A 104 -11.15 -6.04 4.93
C ASN A 104 -12.22 -7.09 4.56
N ASN A 105 -13.43 -6.94 5.09
CA ASN A 105 -14.55 -7.86 4.80
C ASN A 105 -15.02 -7.86 3.35
N SER A 106 -14.60 -6.87 2.55
CA SER A 106 -14.85 -6.76 1.11
C SER A 106 -13.63 -7.20 0.29
N ASN A 107 -12.66 -7.88 0.92
CA ASN A 107 -11.43 -8.35 0.30
C ASN A 107 -10.57 -7.24 -0.33
N GLU A 108 -10.71 -5.99 0.11
CA GLU A 108 -9.87 -4.87 -0.30
C GLU A 108 -8.72 -4.68 0.71
N LEU A 109 -7.53 -4.29 0.23
CA LEU A 109 -6.35 -4.06 1.07
C LEU A 109 -6.36 -2.64 1.66
N HIS A 110 -6.44 -2.54 2.99
CA HIS A 110 -6.54 -1.27 3.71
C HIS A 110 -5.55 -1.15 4.86
N HIS A 111 -5.12 0.08 5.14
CA HIS A 111 -4.25 0.37 6.27
C HIS A 111 -5.00 0.08 7.58
N CYS A 112 -4.40 -0.70 8.49
CA CYS A 112 -5.06 -1.23 9.68
C CYS A 112 -5.67 -0.15 10.60
N LEU A 113 -5.04 1.02 10.70
CA LEU A 113 -5.50 2.12 11.55
C LEU A 113 -6.36 3.17 10.82
N THR A 114 -5.94 3.66 9.65
CA THR A 114 -6.60 4.76 8.94
C THR A 114 -7.66 4.30 7.94
N ASN A 115 -7.70 3.00 7.63
CA ASN A 115 -8.54 2.43 6.58
C ASN A 115 -8.28 3.06 5.18
N GLU A 116 -7.14 3.72 4.97
CA GLU A 116 -6.76 4.24 3.66
C GLU A 116 -6.27 3.10 2.74
N LYS A 117 -6.44 3.27 1.43
CA LYS A 117 -5.92 2.35 0.41
C LYS A 117 -4.40 2.41 0.31
N PHE A 118 -3.81 1.41 -0.34
CA PHE A 118 -2.37 1.33 -0.59
C PHE A 118 -1.81 2.59 -1.26
N VAL A 119 -0.66 3.05 -0.75
CA VAL A 119 0.13 4.12 -1.36
C VAL A 119 1.46 3.57 -1.86
N PHE A 120 1.73 3.73 -3.15
CA PHE A 120 3.00 3.32 -3.74
C PHE A 120 4.16 4.19 -3.25
N LEU A 121 5.14 3.59 -2.58
CA LEU A 121 6.34 4.26 -2.08
C LEU A 121 7.56 4.04 -2.99
N THR A 122 7.92 2.78 -3.19
CA THR A 122 9.05 2.38 -4.02
C THR A 122 8.77 1.00 -4.63
N GLN A 123 9.46 0.66 -5.71
CA GLN A 123 9.37 -0.69 -6.30
C GLN A 123 9.74 -1.78 -5.29
N ARG A 124 10.73 -1.52 -4.42
CA ARG A 124 11.13 -2.46 -3.36
C ARG A 124 9.99 -2.68 -2.36
N HIS A 125 9.37 -1.62 -1.86
CA HIS A 125 8.24 -1.70 -0.93
C HIS A 125 7.06 -2.48 -1.54
N TYR A 126 6.71 -2.14 -2.79
CA TYR A 126 5.68 -2.83 -3.55
C TYR A 126 5.98 -4.32 -3.75
N ASN A 127 7.22 -4.68 -4.10
CA ASN A 127 7.61 -6.07 -4.30
C ASN A 127 7.57 -6.88 -3.00
N LEU A 128 8.03 -6.30 -1.88
CA LEU A 128 8.01 -6.98 -0.59
C LEU A 128 6.57 -7.24 -0.12
N LEU A 129 5.68 -6.24 -0.23
CA LEU A 129 4.26 -6.42 0.07
C LEU A 129 3.62 -7.47 -0.83
N GLY A 130 3.95 -7.43 -2.13
CA GLY A 130 3.50 -8.40 -3.11
C GLY A 130 3.84 -9.84 -2.71
N SER A 131 5.07 -10.12 -2.27
CA SER A 131 5.46 -11.45 -1.80
C SER A 131 4.69 -11.93 -0.56
N CYS A 132 4.33 -11.01 0.35
CA CYS A 132 3.47 -11.34 1.49
C CYS A 132 2.05 -11.69 1.03
N ILE A 133 1.51 -10.97 0.04
CA ILE A 133 0.21 -11.26 -0.56
C ILE A 133 0.21 -12.61 -1.29
N ASP A 134 1.30 -12.95 -2.00
CA ASP A 134 1.47 -14.29 -2.61
C ASP A 134 1.30 -15.40 -1.56
N THR A 135 1.99 -15.24 -0.42
CA THR A 135 1.95 -16.21 0.68
C THR A 135 0.56 -16.26 1.33
N TYR A 136 -0.08 -15.10 1.49
CA TYR A 136 -1.43 -15.00 2.05
C TYR A 136 -2.46 -15.71 1.17
N ILE A 137 -2.47 -15.47 -0.13
CA ILE A 137 -3.40 -16.14 -1.06
C ILE A 137 -3.18 -17.66 -1.07
N GLN A 138 -1.92 -18.12 -1.09
CA GLN A 138 -1.62 -19.55 -0.99
C GLN A 138 -2.04 -20.16 0.36
N SER A 139 -2.07 -19.39 1.43
CA SER A 139 -2.65 -19.84 2.71
C SER A 139 -4.17 -20.01 2.62
N LEU A 140 -4.87 -19.12 1.89
CA LEU A 140 -6.32 -19.22 1.67
C LEU A 140 -6.67 -20.42 0.78
N ILE A 141 -5.89 -20.70 -0.26
CA ILE A 141 -6.07 -21.88 -1.14
C ILE A 141 -5.99 -23.20 -0.36
N ARG A 142 -5.09 -23.27 0.63
CA ARG A 142 -4.93 -24.44 1.51
C ARG A 142 -5.99 -24.54 2.61
N SER A 143 -6.73 -23.46 2.83
CA SER A 143 -7.74 -23.36 3.90
C SER A 143 -9.14 -23.60 3.35
N ASP A 144 -10.11 -23.73 4.26
CA ASP A 144 -11.53 -23.76 3.92
C ASP A 144 -11.95 -22.47 3.18
N PRO A 145 -12.80 -22.54 2.13
CA PRO A 145 -13.47 -23.73 1.61
C PRO A 145 -12.68 -24.53 0.56
N TRP A 146 -11.53 -24.03 0.12
CA TRP A 146 -10.82 -24.56 -1.04
C TRP A 146 -10.09 -25.88 -0.77
N ASN A 147 -9.32 -25.94 0.33
CA ASN A 147 -8.64 -27.16 0.78
C ASN A 147 -7.80 -27.84 -0.31
N TYR A 148 -7.10 -27.07 -1.15
CA TYR A 148 -6.19 -27.61 -2.16
C TYR A 148 -4.88 -28.07 -1.52
N GLU A 149 -4.32 -29.15 -2.06
CA GLU A 149 -3.01 -29.67 -1.66
C GLU A 149 -1.89 -28.90 -2.37
N GLU A 150 -0.86 -28.52 -1.62
CA GLU A 150 0.36 -27.92 -2.15
C GLU A 150 1.38 -29.01 -2.49
N ILE A 151 1.83 -29.07 -3.75
CA ILE A 151 2.83 -30.02 -4.22
C ILE A 151 4.04 -29.24 -4.73
N TRP A 152 5.23 -29.59 -4.25
CA TRP A 152 6.50 -29.01 -4.71
C TRP A 152 7.11 -29.86 -5.81
N LEU A 153 7.26 -29.26 -6.99
CA LEU A 153 7.85 -29.87 -8.17
C LEU A 153 9.31 -29.40 -8.33
N PRO A 154 10.26 -30.30 -8.63
CA PRO A 154 11.63 -29.90 -8.93
C PRO A 154 11.72 -29.22 -10.31
N ILE A 155 12.54 -28.17 -10.41
CA ILE A 155 12.86 -27.47 -11.66
C ILE A 155 14.01 -28.17 -12.40
N LYS A 156 14.89 -28.86 -11.66
CA LYS A 156 16.03 -29.63 -12.20
C LYS A 156 15.86 -31.11 -11.89
N ASP A 157 16.37 -31.96 -12.78
CA ASP A 157 16.31 -33.42 -12.64
C ASP A 157 17.04 -33.94 -11.38
N GLU A 158 18.06 -33.21 -10.92
CA GLU A 158 18.72 -33.46 -9.63
C GLU A 158 18.19 -32.50 -8.56
N PRO A 159 17.32 -32.95 -7.64
CA PRO A 159 16.80 -32.11 -6.57
C PRO A 159 17.93 -31.74 -5.62
N THR A 160 18.22 -30.45 -5.50
CA THR A 160 19.00 -29.93 -4.38
C THR A 160 18.06 -29.74 -3.17
N ASN A 161 18.59 -29.78 -1.94
CA ASN A 161 17.83 -29.41 -0.74
C ASN A 161 17.54 -27.89 -0.66
N ASP A 162 17.73 -27.16 -1.76
CA ASP A 162 17.52 -25.73 -1.84
C ASP A 162 16.14 -25.44 -2.47
N HIS A 163 15.31 -24.68 -1.76
CA HIS A 163 14.00 -24.23 -2.23
C HIS A 163 14.08 -23.39 -3.52
N HIS A 164 15.28 -22.92 -3.90
CA HIS A 164 15.50 -22.23 -5.18
C HIS A 164 15.34 -23.13 -6.43
N ASP A 165 15.36 -24.45 -6.28
CA ASP A 165 15.22 -25.40 -7.38
C ASP A 165 13.83 -26.05 -7.45
N GLN A 166 12.82 -25.48 -6.79
CA GLN A 166 11.46 -26.01 -6.76
C GLN A 166 10.40 -24.96 -7.05
N VAL A 167 9.27 -25.39 -7.63
CA VAL A 167 8.05 -24.60 -7.77
C VAL A 167 6.90 -25.31 -7.10
N ASN A 168 6.01 -24.57 -6.44
CA ASN A 168 4.79 -25.14 -5.92
C ASN A 168 3.65 -25.09 -6.95
N ILE A 169 2.81 -26.11 -6.92
CA ILE A 169 1.50 -26.14 -7.57
C ILE A 169 0.45 -26.44 -6.51
N PHE A 170 -0.80 -26.09 -6.80
CA PHE A 170 -1.94 -26.40 -5.94
C PHE A 170 -2.94 -27.24 -6.72
N THR A 171 -3.40 -28.33 -6.12
CA THR A 171 -4.31 -29.29 -6.75
C THR A 171 -5.52 -29.60 -5.89
N SER A 172 -6.67 -29.85 -6.51
CA SER A 172 -7.80 -30.43 -5.79
C SER A 172 -7.44 -31.85 -5.31
N ASN A 173 -8.07 -32.29 -4.21
CA ASN A 173 -7.77 -33.60 -3.60
C ASN A 173 -8.02 -34.79 -4.53
N ASP A 174 -8.91 -34.61 -5.52
CA ASP A 174 -9.34 -35.64 -6.46
C ASP A 174 -8.68 -35.54 -7.84
N PHE A 175 -7.69 -34.66 -8.05
CA PHE A 175 -7.19 -34.34 -9.40
C PHE A 175 -6.64 -35.55 -10.19
N LYS A 176 -6.22 -36.63 -9.49
CA LYS A 176 -5.74 -37.88 -10.09
C LYS A 176 -6.86 -38.88 -10.40
N THR A 177 -8.00 -38.75 -9.74
CA THR A 177 -9.11 -39.71 -9.78
C THR A 177 -10.36 -39.14 -10.44
N ASN A 178 -10.41 -37.82 -10.69
CA ASN A 178 -11.57 -37.17 -11.27
C ASN A 178 -11.70 -37.49 -12.78
N GLU A 179 -12.73 -38.28 -13.12
CA GLU A 179 -13.00 -38.71 -14.50
C GLU A 179 -13.71 -37.63 -15.34
N ASN A 180 -14.26 -36.57 -14.72
CA ASN A 180 -15.05 -35.55 -15.42
C ASN A 180 -14.17 -34.52 -16.16
N GLY A 181 -12.87 -34.47 -15.85
CA GLY A 181 -11.91 -33.57 -16.47
C GLY A 181 -11.03 -32.84 -15.47
N CYS A 182 -9.92 -32.30 -15.96
CA CYS A 182 -8.95 -31.55 -15.17
C CYS A 182 -8.74 -30.17 -15.81
N LEU A 183 -8.99 -29.10 -15.05
CA LEU A 183 -8.65 -27.74 -15.43
C LEU A 183 -7.24 -27.41 -14.93
N ILE A 184 -6.34 -27.08 -15.85
CA ILE A 184 -4.98 -26.66 -15.53
C ILE A 184 -4.87 -25.16 -15.78
N LEU A 185 -4.56 -24.40 -14.74
CA LEU A 185 -4.37 -22.96 -14.80
C LEU A 185 -2.88 -22.66 -14.65
N ILE A 186 -2.30 -22.04 -15.68
CA ILE A 186 -0.88 -21.71 -15.74
C ILE A 186 -0.76 -20.19 -15.78
N GLN A 187 -0.26 -19.60 -14.70
CA GLN A 187 0.02 -18.17 -14.66
C GLN A 187 1.16 -17.78 -15.62
N GLY A 188 1.09 -16.55 -16.14
CA GLY A 188 2.14 -15.99 -16.99
C GLY A 188 3.49 -15.87 -16.27
N SER A 189 4.56 -15.74 -17.05
CA SER A 189 5.91 -15.54 -16.51
C SER A 189 6.01 -14.24 -15.71
N GLY A 190 6.64 -14.27 -14.53
CA GLY A 190 6.96 -13.07 -13.76
C GLY A 190 6.76 -13.23 -12.25
N VAL A 191 6.13 -12.23 -11.64
CA VAL A 191 5.95 -12.13 -10.19
C VAL A 191 4.64 -12.72 -9.68
N VAL A 192 3.74 -13.13 -10.57
CA VAL A 192 2.47 -13.78 -10.22
C VAL A 192 2.76 -15.20 -9.74
N ARG A 193 2.05 -15.65 -8.72
CA ARG A 193 2.16 -16.99 -8.11
C ARG A 193 0.83 -17.73 -8.21
N PRO A 194 0.82 -19.07 -8.06
CA PRO A 194 -0.43 -19.82 -8.06
C PRO A 194 -1.47 -19.18 -7.14
N GLY A 195 -2.70 -19.02 -7.63
CA GLY A 195 -3.78 -18.33 -6.93
C GLY A 195 -3.99 -16.87 -7.30
N GLN A 196 -3.11 -16.27 -8.11
CA GLN A 196 -3.23 -14.86 -8.50
C GLN A 196 -3.45 -14.69 -10.01
N TRP A 197 -4.31 -13.74 -10.36
CA TRP A 197 -4.41 -13.17 -11.71
C TRP A 197 -3.46 -11.99 -11.89
N ALA A 198 -3.49 -11.04 -10.95
CA ALA A 198 -2.74 -9.80 -11.06
C ALA A 198 -2.45 -9.19 -9.68
N ARG A 199 -1.15 -9.07 -9.36
CA ARG A 199 -0.69 -8.44 -8.12
C ARG A 199 -1.18 -7.01 -7.94
N SER A 200 -1.23 -6.22 -9.02
CA SER A 200 -1.74 -4.85 -8.96
C SER A 200 -3.20 -4.81 -8.55
N CYS A 201 -4.03 -5.74 -9.02
CA CYS A 201 -5.43 -5.81 -8.65
C CYS A 201 -5.60 -6.27 -7.20
N CYS A 202 -4.82 -7.27 -6.73
CA CYS A 202 -4.84 -7.66 -5.31
C CYS A 202 -4.52 -6.48 -4.37
N ILE A 203 -3.59 -5.60 -4.76
CA ILE A 203 -3.15 -4.48 -3.93
C ILE A 203 -4.09 -3.27 -4.01
N ASN A 204 -4.60 -2.93 -5.19
CA ASN A 204 -5.31 -1.66 -5.42
C ASN A 204 -6.83 -1.80 -5.52
N GLU A 205 -7.32 -3.01 -5.82
CA GLU A 205 -8.73 -3.31 -6.02
C GLU A 205 -9.19 -4.26 -4.92
N SER A 206 -9.22 -5.57 -5.18
CA SER A 206 -9.60 -6.61 -4.21
C SER A 206 -8.98 -7.96 -4.55
N LEU A 207 -9.03 -8.91 -3.61
CA LEU A 207 -8.69 -10.30 -3.88
C LEU A 207 -9.64 -10.91 -4.91
N ASP A 208 -10.93 -10.61 -4.87
CA ASP A 208 -11.92 -11.18 -5.79
C ASP A 208 -11.59 -10.88 -7.26
N ILE A 209 -10.98 -9.72 -7.52
CA ILE A 209 -10.55 -9.30 -8.87
C ILE A 209 -9.14 -9.81 -9.17
N GLY A 210 -8.23 -9.73 -8.19
CA GLY A 210 -6.82 -10.02 -8.40
C GLY A 210 -6.41 -11.48 -8.23
N SER A 211 -7.28 -12.33 -7.69
CA SER A 211 -6.98 -13.71 -7.30
C SER A 211 -7.97 -14.72 -7.88
N MET A 212 -7.61 -15.99 -7.77
CA MET A 212 -8.38 -17.15 -8.23
C MET A 212 -9.17 -17.83 -7.10
N LEU A 213 -9.33 -17.09 -5.99
CA LEU A 213 -10.03 -17.53 -4.78
C LEU A 213 -11.54 -17.45 -4.91
#